data_AF-A0A183CGP5-F1
#
_entry.id   AF-A0A183CGP5-F1
#
_cell.length_a   1.000
_cell.length_b   1.000
_cell.length_c   1.000
_cell.angle_alpha   90.00
_cell.angle_beta   90.00
_cell.angle_gamma   90.00
#
_symmetry.space_group_name_H-M   'P 1'
#
loop_
_entity.id
_entity.type
_entity.pdbx_description
1 polymer ?
#
loop_
_entity_poly.entity_id
_entity_poly.type
_entity_poly.pdbx_seq_one_letter_code
_entity_poly.pdbx_strand_id
1 'polypeptide(L)'
;MRTSYCVNFFSLSFAVLLIASVRALYDASDEVVDLTAGNFQKRVLDDDSVWIVEFYAPWCGHCKSLVPEYKRAAKALKGLVKIGGVDMTQHQALGTPYNVQGFPTIKIFGLEKKKPSDYNGQRSAQDIVNAAVNEVKRVANARLSGRAGSSSHQQKSSSPGSNNVVELTDANFEELVLRSKDLWLVEFFAPWCGHCKNLEPHWRAAAGELKGKFKLGALDATVHTTVANQFGIRGFPSIKFFGAGEKRVADAADYDGGEDGCCVVLAFLLLFTPHRK
;
A
#
# COMPACT_ATOMS: atom_id res chain seq x y z
N MET A 1 20.80 18.52 -87.46
CA MET A 1 20.46 19.35 -86.28
C MET A 1 19.03 19.05 -85.84
N ARG A 2 18.86 18.28 -84.76
CA ARG A 2 17.86 18.48 -83.70
C ARG A 2 17.97 17.31 -82.71
N THR A 3 18.40 17.67 -81.51
CA THR A 3 18.59 16.89 -80.30
C THR A 3 17.27 16.41 -79.68
N SER A 4 17.37 15.30 -78.93
CA SER A 4 16.65 14.82 -77.72
C SER A 4 15.36 15.55 -77.27
N TYR A 5 14.36 14.93 -76.62
CA TYR A 5 14.44 14.19 -75.35
C TYR A 5 13.24 13.23 -75.17
N CYS A 6 13.52 11.98 -74.77
CA CYS A 6 12.57 11.11 -74.08
C CYS A 6 12.49 11.52 -72.61
N VAL A 7 11.34 12.00 -72.16
CA VAL A 7 11.05 12.20 -70.72
C VAL A 7 10.54 10.89 -70.13
N ASN A 8 11.42 10.22 -69.38
CA ASN A 8 11.09 9.09 -68.53
C ASN A 8 10.17 9.56 -67.39
N PHE A 9 8.96 9.01 -67.33
CA PHE A 9 8.03 9.20 -66.23
C PHE A 9 8.46 8.29 -65.06
N PHE A 10 9.42 8.78 -64.26
CA PHE A 10 9.86 8.10 -63.04
C PHE A 10 8.78 8.27 -61.98
N SER A 11 7.98 7.21 -61.75
CA SER A 11 7.01 7.15 -60.65
C SER A 11 7.75 7.18 -59.32
N LEU A 12 7.83 8.36 -58.69
CA LEU A 12 8.30 8.51 -57.31
C LEU A 12 7.20 8.00 -56.37
N SER A 13 7.27 6.72 -55.98
CA SER A 13 6.57 6.24 -54.79
C SER A 13 7.23 6.86 -53.56
N PHE A 14 6.62 7.93 -53.04
CA PHE A 14 6.98 8.53 -51.76
C PHE A 14 6.50 7.59 -50.64
N ALA A 15 7.37 6.68 -50.20
CA ALA A 15 7.13 5.86 -49.01
C ALA A 15 7.17 6.77 -47.78
N VAL A 16 6.01 7.26 -47.35
CA VAL A 16 5.85 7.98 -46.08
C VAL A 16 6.11 6.99 -44.94
N LEU A 17 7.34 6.98 -44.41
CA LEU A 17 7.67 6.29 -43.17
C LEU A 17 6.90 6.98 -42.03
N LEU A 18 5.79 6.37 -41.59
CA LEU A 18 5.11 6.76 -40.35
C LEU A 18 6.02 6.40 -39.17
N ILE A 19 6.87 7.35 -38.77
CA ILE A 19 7.61 7.24 -37.51
C ILE A 19 6.59 7.39 -36.39
N ALA A 20 6.10 6.27 -35.86
CA ALA A 20 5.30 6.26 -34.65
C ALA A 20 6.18 6.75 -33.48
N SER A 21 6.06 8.04 -33.13
CA SER A 21 6.75 8.62 -31.99
C SER A 21 6.22 7.95 -30.72
N VAL A 22 6.98 7.01 -30.16
CA VAL A 22 6.69 6.44 -28.83
C VAL A 22 6.94 7.56 -27.82
N ARG A 23 5.85 8.15 -27.31
CA ARG A 23 5.94 9.16 -26.25
C ARG A 23 6.19 8.46 -24.92
N ALA A 24 7.23 8.89 -24.20
CA ALA A 24 7.42 8.53 -22.80
C ALA A 24 6.19 8.94 -21.97
N LEU A 25 5.87 8.17 -20.92
CA LEU A 25 4.73 8.51 -20.03
C LEU A 25 5.05 9.68 -19.10
N TYR A 26 6.33 9.89 -18.81
CA TYR A 26 6.85 10.91 -17.90
C TYR A 26 7.85 11.79 -18.62
N ASP A 27 7.82 13.08 -18.32
CA ASP A 27 8.77 14.07 -18.77
C ASP A 27 9.56 14.68 -17.60
N ALA A 28 10.60 15.44 -17.91
CA ALA A 28 11.50 16.02 -16.90
C ALA A 28 10.81 17.02 -15.96
N SER A 29 9.60 17.50 -16.27
CA SER A 29 8.85 18.47 -15.46
C SER A 29 7.90 17.82 -14.45
N ASP A 30 7.73 16.50 -14.51
CA ASP A 30 6.71 15.77 -13.75
C ASP A 30 7.11 15.37 -12.33
N GLU A 31 8.32 15.72 -11.88
CA GLU A 31 8.93 15.23 -10.62
C GLU A 31 9.03 13.69 -10.54
N VAL A 32 8.79 12.99 -11.65
CA VAL A 32 9.02 11.55 -11.83
C VAL A 32 10.33 11.38 -12.56
N VAL A 33 11.32 10.80 -11.87
CA VAL A 33 12.64 10.58 -12.45
C VAL A 33 12.59 9.41 -13.44
N ASP A 34 13.02 9.64 -14.67
CA ASP A 34 13.20 8.58 -15.65
C ASP A 34 14.40 7.70 -15.25
N LEU A 35 14.11 6.44 -14.92
CA LEU A 35 15.07 5.47 -14.42
C LEU A 35 15.42 4.46 -15.50
N THR A 36 16.71 4.38 -15.79
CA THR A 36 17.27 3.56 -16.86
C THR A 36 18.34 2.63 -16.31
N ALA A 37 18.71 1.61 -17.09
CA ALA A 37 19.77 0.66 -16.67
C ALA A 37 21.09 1.37 -16.33
N GLY A 38 21.40 2.50 -16.99
CA GLY A 38 22.61 3.26 -16.75
C GLY A 38 22.59 4.15 -15.51
N ASN A 39 21.42 4.45 -14.94
CA ASN A 39 21.30 5.37 -13.80
C ASN A 39 20.71 4.72 -12.53
N PHE A 40 20.04 3.57 -12.64
CA PHE A 40 19.28 2.95 -11.54
C PHE A 40 20.13 2.67 -10.31
N GLN A 41 21.33 2.09 -10.50
CA GLN A 41 22.26 1.79 -9.41
C GLN A 41 22.55 3.05 -8.57
N LYS A 42 23.09 4.08 -9.24
CA LYS A 42 23.50 5.33 -8.58
C LYS A 42 22.31 6.12 -8.01
N ARG A 43 21.17 6.13 -8.72
CA ARG A 43 20.00 6.94 -8.35
C ARG A 43 19.20 6.30 -7.22
N VAL A 44 18.99 4.98 -7.27
CA VAL A 44 18.05 4.27 -6.40
C VAL A 44 18.77 3.41 -5.37
N LEU A 45 19.75 2.61 -5.80
CA LEU A 45 20.37 1.57 -4.95
C LEU A 45 21.48 2.11 -4.04
N ASP A 46 22.21 3.12 -4.50
CA ASP A 46 23.27 3.78 -3.72
C ASP A 46 22.76 5.02 -2.95
N ASP A 47 21.45 5.33 -3.06
CA ASP A 47 20.85 6.52 -2.47
C ASP A 47 20.09 6.20 -1.18
N ASP A 48 20.40 6.93 -0.10
CA ASP A 48 19.81 6.70 1.23
C ASP A 48 18.35 7.17 1.36
N SER A 49 17.78 7.82 0.35
CA SER A 49 16.39 8.32 0.39
C SER A 49 15.41 7.18 0.14
N VAL A 50 14.16 7.30 0.58
CA VAL A 50 13.10 6.38 0.14
C VAL A 50 12.78 6.66 -1.33
N TRP A 51 12.61 5.59 -2.11
CA TRP A 51 12.18 5.65 -3.50
C TRP A 51 10.88 4.87 -3.71
N ILE A 52 9.97 5.41 -4.51
CA ILE A 52 8.85 4.64 -5.08
C ILE A 52 9.06 4.59 -6.57
N VAL A 53 9.07 3.38 -7.13
CA VAL A 53 9.38 3.15 -8.54
C VAL A 53 8.24 2.40 -9.20
N GLU A 54 7.69 2.99 -10.26
CA GLU A 54 6.76 2.33 -11.16
C GLU A 54 7.54 1.65 -12.31
N PHE A 55 7.30 0.36 -12.49
CA PHE A 55 7.71 -0.39 -13.67
C PHE A 55 6.51 -0.46 -14.63
N TYR A 56 6.65 0.15 -15.82
CA TYR A 56 5.54 0.40 -16.73
C TYR A 56 5.88 0.04 -18.19
N ALA A 57 4.85 0.05 -19.04
CA ALA A 57 5.01 0.02 -20.49
C ALA A 57 4.19 1.16 -21.14
N PRO A 58 4.75 1.94 -22.09
CA PRO A 58 4.08 3.10 -22.68
C PRO A 58 2.76 2.80 -23.40
N TRP A 59 2.60 1.56 -23.88
CA TRP A 59 1.38 1.10 -24.55
C TRP A 59 0.29 0.61 -23.58
N CYS A 60 0.61 0.39 -22.30
CA CYS A 60 -0.32 -0.18 -21.33
C CYS A 60 -1.37 0.85 -20.87
N GLY A 61 -2.66 0.53 -21.08
CA GLY A 61 -3.77 1.40 -20.68
C GLY A 61 -3.81 1.69 -19.17
N HIS A 62 -3.58 0.68 -18.33
CA HIS A 62 -3.55 0.87 -16.87
C HIS A 62 -2.39 1.74 -16.39
N CYS A 63 -1.24 1.73 -17.08
CA CYS A 63 -0.13 2.64 -16.81
C CYS A 63 -0.55 4.07 -17.14
N LYS A 64 -1.14 4.29 -18.32
CA LYS A 64 -1.65 5.61 -18.75
C LYS A 64 -2.68 6.19 -17.77
N SER A 65 -3.57 5.36 -17.23
CA SER A 65 -4.56 5.79 -16.22
C SER A 65 -3.93 6.17 -14.87
N LEU A 66 -2.77 5.59 -14.52
CA LEU A 66 -2.05 5.89 -13.29
C LEU A 66 -1.26 7.21 -13.37
N VAL A 67 -0.75 7.57 -14.56
CA VAL A 67 0.05 8.78 -14.78
C VAL A 67 -0.45 10.03 -14.03
N PRO A 68 -1.72 10.47 -14.11
CA PRO A 68 -2.16 11.68 -13.42
C PRO A 68 -2.02 11.58 -11.90
N GLU A 69 -2.38 10.44 -11.29
CA GLU A 69 -2.25 10.20 -9.85
C GLU A 69 -0.77 10.13 -9.43
N TYR A 70 0.05 9.45 -10.23
CA TYR A 70 1.46 9.28 -9.97
C TYR A 70 2.21 10.61 -9.99
N LYS A 71 1.91 11.48 -10.98
CA LYS A 71 2.43 12.85 -11.05
C LYS A 71 1.99 13.71 -9.86
N ARG A 72 0.72 13.61 -9.45
CA ARG A 72 0.22 14.31 -8.26
C ARG A 72 0.96 13.86 -6.99
N ALA A 73 1.16 12.56 -6.82
CA ALA A 73 1.94 12.01 -5.71
C ALA A 73 3.41 12.47 -5.75
N ALA A 74 4.05 12.45 -6.92
CA ALA A 74 5.43 12.91 -7.10
C ALA A 74 5.61 14.38 -6.70
N LYS A 75 4.69 15.24 -7.14
CA LYS A 75 4.70 16.64 -6.74
C LYS A 75 4.51 16.83 -5.23
N ALA A 76 3.59 16.08 -4.62
CA ALA A 76 3.32 16.17 -3.18
C ALA A 76 4.48 15.63 -2.31
N LEU A 77 5.23 14.65 -2.81
CA LEU A 77 6.34 14.01 -2.11
C LEU A 77 7.70 14.66 -2.38
N LYS A 78 7.75 15.71 -3.21
CA LYS A 78 8.97 16.41 -3.58
C LYS A 78 9.78 16.81 -2.34
N GLY A 79 11.03 16.35 -2.29
CA GLY A 79 11.96 16.59 -1.17
C GLY A 79 11.80 15.65 0.04
N LEU A 80 10.75 14.82 0.08
CA LEU A 80 10.51 13.83 1.13
C LEU A 80 10.80 12.40 0.64
N VAL A 81 10.28 12.05 -0.53
CA VAL A 81 10.44 10.74 -1.18
C VAL A 81 10.68 10.96 -2.67
N LYS A 82 11.59 10.19 -3.26
CA LYS A 82 11.88 10.26 -4.69
C LYS A 82 10.95 9.32 -5.45
N ILE A 83 10.34 9.82 -6.51
CA ILE A 83 9.46 9.04 -7.38
C ILE A 83 10.17 8.81 -8.71
N GLY A 84 10.11 7.59 -9.24
CA GLY A 84 10.72 7.25 -10.51
C GLY A 84 9.89 6.28 -11.34
N GLY A 85 10.10 6.30 -12.64
CA GLY A 85 9.47 5.38 -13.59
C GLY A 85 10.52 4.64 -14.40
N VAL A 86 10.31 3.35 -14.65
CA VAL A 86 11.15 2.52 -15.52
C VAL A 86 10.30 2.04 -16.69
N ASP A 87 10.65 2.44 -17.90
CA ASP A 87 10.09 1.87 -19.12
C ASP A 87 10.65 0.46 -19.33
N MET A 88 9.83 -0.53 -18.98
CA MET A 88 10.18 -1.94 -19.09
C MET A 88 10.18 -2.45 -20.52
N THR A 89 9.74 -1.68 -21.51
CA THR A 89 9.93 -2.03 -22.93
C THR A 89 11.37 -1.80 -23.38
N GLN A 90 12.10 -0.92 -22.71
CA GLN A 90 13.49 -0.58 -23.00
C GLN A 90 14.48 -1.17 -21.97
N HIS A 91 14.02 -1.40 -20.74
CA HIS A 91 14.88 -1.78 -19.61
C HIS A 91 14.40 -3.04 -18.88
N GLN A 92 13.97 -4.07 -19.61
CA GLN A 92 13.43 -5.33 -19.05
C GLN A 92 14.29 -5.94 -17.93
N ALA A 93 15.62 -5.93 -18.09
CA ALA A 93 16.55 -6.51 -17.13
C ALA A 93 16.51 -5.85 -15.74
N LEU A 94 16.03 -4.61 -15.62
CA LEU A 94 15.88 -3.94 -14.32
C LEU A 94 14.76 -4.53 -13.47
N GLY A 95 13.69 -5.06 -14.08
CA GLY A 95 12.56 -5.61 -13.33
C GLY A 95 12.74 -7.05 -12.88
N THR A 96 13.64 -7.82 -13.52
CA THR A 96 13.86 -9.24 -13.22
C THR A 96 14.25 -9.51 -11.75
N PRO A 97 15.23 -8.79 -11.15
CA PRO A 97 15.59 -9.00 -9.75
C PRO A 97 14.46 -8.72 -8.76
N TYR A 98 13.45 -7.96 -9.18
CA TYR A 98 12.30 -7.55 -8.35
C TYR A 98 11.02 -8.30 -8.71
N ASN A 99 11.12 -9.38 -9.50
CA ASN A 99 9.99 -10.20 -9.95
C ASN A 99 8.84 -9.38 -10.56
N VAL A 100 9.17 -8.42 -11.44
CA VAL A 100 8.16 -7.66 -12.19
C VAL A 100 7.60 -8.54 -13.32
N GLN A 101 6.36 -8.99 -13.17
CA GLN A 101 5.69 -9.90 -14.12
C GLN A 101 4.60 -9.23 -14.96
N GLY A 102 4.20 -8.00 -14.62
CA GLY A 102 3.14 -7.27 -15.30
C GLY A 102 3.18 -5.78 -15.01
N PHE A 103 2.33 -5.01 -15.71
CA PHE A 103 2.33 -3.55 -15.64
C PHE A 103 0.95 -2.96 -15.30
N PRO A 104 0.93 -1.83 -14.57
CA PRO A 104 2.05 -1.27 -13.83
C PRO A 104 2.32 -2.07 -12.55
N THR A 105 3.60 -2.23 -12.20
CA THR A 105 4.03 -2.76 -10.90
C THR A 105 4.76 -1.65 -10.16
N ILE A 106 4.37 -1.36 -8.91
CA ILE A 106 5.00 -0.32 -8.10
C ILE A 106 5.77 -0.98 -6.96
N LYS A 107 7.03 -0.57 -6.76
CA LYS A 107 7.90 -1.06 -5.69
C LYS A 107 8.37 0.10 -4.81
N ILE A 108 8.48 -0.14 -3.50
CA ILE A 108 9.00 0.82 -2.52
C ILE A 108 10.39 0.38 -2.06
N PHE A 109 11.39 1.20 -2.39
CA PHE A 109 12.80 1.00 -2.07
C PHE A 109 13.18 1.79 -0.81
N GLY A 110 13.02 1.12 0.34
CA GLY A 110 13.38 1.61 1.66
C GLY A 110 14.87 1.49 2.00
N LEU A 111 15.18 1.10 3.24
CA LEU A 111 16.56 0.85 3.70
C LEU A 111 17.25 -0.32 2.98
N GLU A 112 16.57 -1.46 2.81
CA GLU A 112 17.13 -2.59 2.05
C GLU A 112 16.81 -2.46 0.56
N LYS A 113 17.65 -1.72 -0.15
CA LYS A 113 17.49 -1.43 -1.59
C LYS A 113 17.42 -2.65 -2.50
N LYS A 114 18.05 -3.75 -2.10
CA LYS A 114 18.03 -5.01 -2.86
C LYS A 114 16.75 -5.83 -2.65
N LYS A 115 15.93 -5.50 -1.66
CA LYS A 115 14.68 -6.18 -1.32
C LYS A 115 13.55 -5.15 -1.15
N PRO A 116 13.18 -4.44 -2.21
CA PRO A 116 12.06 -3.50 -2.14
C PRO A 116 10.75 -4.23 -1.85
N SER A 117 9.82 -3.55 -1.21
CA SER A 117 8.48 -4.07 -0.96
C SER A 117 7.53 -3.75 -2.11
N ASP A 118 6.53 -4.60 -2.27
CA ASP A 118 5.49 -4.42 -3.30
C ASP A 118 4.44 -3.44 -2.81
N TYR A 119 4.10 -2.48 -3.66
CA TYR A 119 2.94 -1.63 -3.43
C TYR A 119 1.72 -2.21 -4.14
N ASN A 120 0.80 -2.73 -3.33
CA ASN A 120 -0.47 -3.32 -3.79
C ASN A 120 -1.69 -2.51 -3.32
N GLY A 121 -1.48 -1.23 -2.96
CA GLY A 121 -2.53 -0.31 -2.54
C GLY A 121 -3.32 0.29 -3.70
N GLN A 122 -4.31 1.13 -3.37
CA GLN A 122 -5.10 1.86 -4.36
C GLN A 122 -4.23 2.85 -5.13
N ARG A 123 -4.44 2.98 -6.44
CA ARG A 123 -3.56 3.79 -7.31
C ARG A 123 -3.88 5.29 -7.30
N SER A 124 -4.44 5.80 -6.20
CA SER A 124 -4.71 7.22 -6.01
C SER A 124 -3.45 7.95 -5.51
N ALA A 125 -3.36 9.26 -5.78
CA ALA A 125 -2.26 10.06 -5.27
C ALA A 125 -2.16 10.02 -3.74
N GLN A 126 -3.30 10.02 -3.05
CA GLN A 126 -3.36 10.01 -1.59
C GLN A 126 -2.79 8.71 -1.00
N ASP A 127 -3.17 7.57 -1.56
CA ASP A 127 -2.72 6.26 -1.08
C ASP A 127 -1.22 6.03 -1.31
N ILE A 128 -0.69 6.54 -2.43
CA ILE A 128 0.74 6.50 -2.72
C ILE A 128 1.49 7.39 -1.72
N VAL A 129 0.99 8.60 -1.44
CA VAL A 129 1.56 9.51 -0.43
C VAL A 129 1.55 8.87 0.96
N ASN A 130 0.44 8.25 1.37
CA ASN A 130 0.32 7.59 2.66
C ASN A 130 1.34 6.46 2.81
N ALA A 131 1.50 5.62 1.78
CA ALA A 131 2.51 4.55 1.78
C ALA A 131 3.94 5.12 1.85
N ALA A 132 4.21 6.21 1.14
CA ALA A 132 5.50 6.89 1.16
C ALA A 132 5.85 7.42 2.57
N VAL A 133 4.90 8.11 3.22
CA VAL A 133 5.06 8.65 4.58
C VAL A 133 5.29 7.54 5.61
N ASN A 134 4.53 6.45 5.49
CA ASN A 134 4.70 5.28 6.37
C ASN A 134 6.10 4.67 6.23
N GLU A 135 6.62 4.56 5.00
CA GLU A 135 7.97 4.07 4.78
C GLU A 135 9.03 5.02 5.32
N VAL A 136 8.90 6.33 5.09
CA VAL A 136 9.81 7.34 5.67
C VAL A 136 9.84 7.23 7.19
N LYS A 137 8.69 7.09 7.84
CA LYS A 137 8.60 6.89 9.29
C LYS A 137 9.33 5.60 9.72
N ARG A 138 9.16 4.50 8.99
CA ARG A 138 9.85 3.23 9.25
C ARG A 138 11.37 3.40 9.15
N VAL A 139 11.85 4.04 8.09
CA VAL A 139 13.27 4.34 7.87
C VAL A 139 13.84 5.22 8.99
N ALA A 140 13.14 6.29 9.37
CA ALA A 140 13.55 7.18 10.45
C ALA A 140 13.67 6.43 11.79
N ASN A 141 12.66 5.63 12.15
CA ASN A 141 12.68 4.84 13.38
C ASN A 141 13.81 3.80 13.39
N ALA A 142 14.06 3.13 12.27
CA ALA A 142 15.15 2.16 12.15
C ALA A 142 16.52 2.82 12.36
N ARG A 143 16.72 4.02 11.80
CA ARG A 143 17.93 4.83 12.00
C ARG A 143 18.11 5.23 13.47
N LEU A 144 17.04 5.66 14.15
CA LEU A 144 17.06 5.97 15.58
C LEU A 144 17.44 4.74 16.42
N SER A 145 17.03 3.55 16.00
CA SER A 145 17.35 2.28 16.69
C SER A 145 18.74 1.72 16.40
N GLY A 146 19.57 2.40 15.59
CA GLY A 146 20.98 2.04 15.36
C GLY A 146 21.20 0.76 14.54
N ARG A 147 20.19 0.27 13.80
CA ARG A 147 20.24 -1.03 13.12
C ARG A 147 20.35 -0.86 11.61
N ALA A 148 21.58 -0.72 11.13
CA ALA A 148 21.93 -0.79 9.71
C ALA A 148 22.26 -2.24 9.32
N GLY A 149 21.37 -2.87 8.55
CA GLY A 149 21.68 -4.03 7.71
C GLY A 149 21.65 -5.42 8.37
N SER A 150 20.91 -6.32 7.71
CA SER A 150 21.02 -7.78 7.70
C SER A 150 19.87 -8.57 8.32
N SER A 151 19.46 -9.52 7.49
CA SER A 151 18.26 -10.34 7.48
C SER A 151 18.19 -11.43 8.54
N SER A 152 16.97 -11.70 9.01
CA SER A 152 16.53 -13.05 9.34
C SER A 152 15.03 -13.20 9.05
N HIS A 153 14.65 -14.41 8.63
CA HIS A 153 13.31 -14.86 8.29
C HIS A 153 12.21 -14.49 9.29
N GLN A 154 11.04 -14.18 8.71
CA GLN A 154 9.66 -14.46 9.13
C GLN A 154 9.21 -14.18 10.58
N GLN A 155 8.15 -13.38 10.68
CA GLN A 155 7.29 -13.17 11.86
C GLN A 155 7.97 -12.64 13.13
N LYS A 156 7.91 -11.31 13.28
CA LYS A 156 7.42 -10.66 14.51
C LYS A 156 7.27 -9.16 14.24
N SER A 157 6.05 -8.71 13.97
CA SER A 157 5.69 -7.30 14.15
C SER A 157 5.57 -7.01 15.65
N SER A 158 6.71 -7.06 16.33
CA SER A 158 6.88 -6.57 17.68
C SER A 158 8.11 -5.65 17.69
N SER A 159 7.89 -4.35 17.77
CA SER A 159 8.87 -3.42 18.35
C SER A 159 8.13 -2.18 18.88
N PRO A 160 8.61 -1.55 19.95
CA PRO A 160 7.79 -1.19 21.09
C PRO A 160 7.49 0.29 21.06
N GLY A 161 6.25 0.61 20.73
CA GLY A 161 5.59 1.87 21.01
C GLY A 161 4.13 1.55 21.33
N SER A 162 3.92 0.82 22.43
CA SER A 162 2.63 0.31 22.92
C SER A 162 1.64 -0.10 21.82
N ASN A 163 1.81 -1.31 21.26
CA ASN A 163 0.72 -1.96 20.53
C ASN A 163 -0.41 -2.25 21.52
N ASN A 164 -1.34 -1.32 21.68
CA ASN A 164 -2.56 -1.55 22.47
C ASN A 164 -3.56 -2.44 21.69
N VAL A 165 -3.29 -2.76 20.42
CA VAL A 165 -4.01 -3.77 19.66
C VAL A 165 -3.47 -5.14 20.04
N VAL A 166 -4.33 -5.99 20.60
CA VAL A 166 -4.01 -7.35 21.01
C VAL A 166 -4.18 -8.30 19.82
N GLU A 167 -3.17 -9.10 19.54
CA GLU A 167 -3.27 -10.16 18.53
C GLU A 167 -4.11 -11.32 19.08
N LEU A 168 -5.19 -11.63 18.37
CA LEU A 168 -6.14 -12.67 18.74
C LEU A 168 -6.00 -13.86 17.80
N THR A 169 -6.12 -15.04 18.38
CA THR A 169 -5.95 -16.34 17.72
C THR A 169 -7.04 -17.29 18.20
N ASP A 170 -7.24 -18.39 17.48
CA ASP A 170 -8.16 -19.46 17.92
C ASP A 170 -7.85 -19.97 19.34
N ALA A 171 -6.58 -19.92 19.77
CA ALA A 171 -6.15 -20.43 21.07
C ALA A 171 -6.37 -19.45 22.23
N ASN A 172 -6.40 -18.14 21.97
CA ASN A 172 -6.44 -17.13 23.04
C ASN A 172 -7.76 -16.34 23.09
N PHE A 173 -8.62 -16.44 22.06
CA PHE A 173 -9.81 -15.61 21.93
C PHE A 173 -10.79 -15.82 23.09
N GLU A 174 -11.03 -17.08 23.47
CA GLU A 174 -11.98 -17.38 24.54
C GLU A 174 -11.54 -16.76 25.87
N GLU A 175 -10.28 -16.90 26.22
CA GLU A 175 -9.74 -16.37 27.48
C GLU A 175 -9.66 -14.84 27.46
N LEU A 176 -9.10 -14.27 26.39
CA LEU A 176 -8.82 -12.83 26.33
C LEU A 176 -10.06 -11.99 26.08
N VAL A 177 -11.01 -12.49 25.28
CA VAL A 177 -12.19 -11.73 24.87
C VAL A 177 -13.42 -12.21 25.63
N LEU A 178 -13.80 -13.49 25.51
CA LEU A 178 -15.09 -13.98 26.03
C LEU A 178 -15.15 -14.01 27.56
N ARG A 179 -14.04 -14.38 28.22
CA ARG A 179 -13.93 -14.41 29.68
C ARG A 179 -13.45 -13.09 30.29
N SER A 180 -13.10 -12.10 29.46
CA SER A 180 -12.69 -10.79 29.95
C SER A 180 -13.89 -10.01 30.48
N LYS A 181 -13.68 -9.25 31.57
CA LYS A 181 -14.69 -8.31 32.08
C LYS A 181 -14.70 -6.98 31.33
N ASP A 182 -13.69 -6.73 30.51
CA ASP A 182 -13.50 -5.48 29.78
C ASP A 182 -14.36 -5.43 28.51
N LEU A 183 -14.53 -4.22 27.99
CA LEU A 183 -15.14 -3.98 26.69
C LEU A 183 -14.11 -4.28 25.59
N TRP A 184 -14.53 -5.03 24.57
CA TRP A 184 -13.66 -5.36 23.44
C TRP A 184 -14.25 -4.92 22.11
N LEU A 185 -13.35 -4.44 21.24
CA LEU A 185 -13.58 -4.27 19.82
C LEU A 185 -12.60 -5.18 19.10
N VAL A 186 -13.08 -6.03 18.20
CA VAL A 186 -12.23 -6.97 17.46
C VAL A 186 -12.41 -6.78 15.97
N GLU A 187 -11.30 -6.52 15.28
CA GLU A 187 -11.21 -6.57 13.82
C GLU A 187 -10.90 -7.99 13.36
N PHE A 188 -11.71 -8.52 12.45
CA PHE A 188 -11.46 -9.72 11.68
C PHE A 188 -10.99 -9.29 10.29
N PHE A 189 -9.74 -9.64 9.96
CA PHE A 189 -9.09 -9.17 8.74
C PHE A 189 -8.47 -10.30 7.92
N ALA A 190 -8.01 -9.95 6.72
CA ALA A 190 -7.14 -10.78 5.90
C ALA A 190 -5.88 -9.99 5.52
N PRO A 191 -4.69 -10.60 5.51
CA PRO A 191 -3.41 -9.88 5.29
C PRO A 191 -3.26 -9.36 3.86
N TRP A 192 -4.05 -9.87 2.92
CA TRP A 192 -4.10 -9.45 1.53
C TRP A 192 -5.22 -8.43 1.24
N CYS A 193 -6.12 -8.17 2.21
CA CYS A 193 -7.25 -7.26 2.05
C CYS A 193 -6.80 -5.79 2.09
N GLY A 194 -7.04 -5.05 0.99
CA GLY A 194 -6.66 -3.64 0.87
C GLY A 194 -7.38 -2.73 1.85
N HIS A 195 -8.68 -2.94 2.08
CA HIS A 195 -9.47 -2.16 3.04
C HIS A 195 -8.98 -2.35 4.49
N CYS A 196 -8.54 -3.56 4.82
CA CYS A 196 -7.99 -3.91 6.12
C CYS A 196 -6.65 -3.20 6.36
N LYS A 197 -5.76 -3.19 5.36
CA LYS A 197 -4.51 -2.43 5.42
C LYS A 197 -4.74 -0.93 5.59
N ASN A 198 -5.81 -0.40 5.02
CA ASN A 198 -6.18 1.00 5.20
C ASN A 198 -6.75 1.29 6.60
N LEU A 199 -7.50 0.35 7.18
CA LEU A 199 -8.05 0.45 8.53
C LEU A 199 -6.97 0.33 9.61
N GLU A 200 -5.96 -0.53 9.40
CA GLU A 200 -4.88 -0.84 10.36
C GLU A 200 -4.26 0.38 11.07
N PRO A 201 -3.84 1.47 10.39
CA PRO A 201 -3.31 2.66 11.08
C PRO A 201 -4.34 3.33 12.00
N HIS A 202 -5.61 3.40 11.58
CA HIS A 202 -6.70 3.97 12.38
C HIS A 202 -7.06 3.05 13.55
N TRP A 203 -7.07 1.74 13.34
CA TRP A 203 -7.33 0.74 14.39
C TRP A 203 -6.27 0.82 15.50
N ARG A 204 -5.00 0.98 15.12
CA ARG A 204 -3.91 1.21 16.07
C ARG A 204 -4.04 2.53 16.82
N ALA A 205 -4.40 3.61 16.14
CA ALA A 205 -4.62 4.90 16.78
C ALA A 205 -5.77 4.82 17.81
N ALA A 206 -6.89 4.22 17.43
CA ALA A 206 -8.03 3.99 18.31
C ALA A 206 -7.65 3.15 19.55
N ALA A 207 -6.78 2.14 19.39
CA ALA A 207 -6.31 1.35 20.52
C ALA A 207 -5.45 2.18 21.49
N GLY A 208 -4.73 3.17 20.96
CA GLY A 208 -4.07 4.24 21.71
C GLY A 208 -5.05 5.04 22.55
N GLU A 209 -6.03 5.64 21.89
CA GLU A 209 -6.98 6.60 22.46
C GLU A 209 -7.97 5.97 23.44
N LEU A 210 -8.40 4.74 23.16
CA LEU A 210 -9.39 4.02 23.96
C LEU A 210 -8.77 3.20 25.09
N LYS A 211 -7.45 3.27 25.28
CA LYS A 211 -6.76 2.53 26.33
C LYS A 211 -7.40 2.77 27.70
N GLY A 212 -7.74 1.69 28.40
CA GLY A 212 -8.40 1.74 29.71
C GLY A 212 -9.93 1.87 29.66
N LYS A 213 -10.52 2.14 28.49
CA LYS A 213 -11.98 2.10 28.26
C LYS A 213 -12.38 0.88 27.43
N PHE A 214 -11.63 0.62 26.36
CA PHE A 214 -11.79 -0.54 25.50
C PHE A 214 -10.45 -1.23 25.30
N LYS A 215 -10.51 -2.54 25.08
CA LYS A 215 -9.42 -3.33 24.50
C LYS A 215 -9.72 -3.54 23.02
N LEU A 216 -8.71 -3.30 22.18
CA LEU A 216 -8.84 -3.56 20.75
C LEU A 216 -8.06 -4.81 20.41
N GLY A 217 -8.68 -5.69 19.63
CA GLY A 217 -8.10 -6.91 19.13
C GLY A 217 -8.07 -6.94 17.61
N ALA A 218 -7.16 -7.72 17.04
CA ALA A 218 -7.13 -8.04 15.62
C ALA A 218 -6.91 -9.55 15.45
N LEU A 219 -7.71 -10.18 14.60
CA LEU A 219 -7.65 -11.61 14.30
C LEU A 219 -7.56 -11.82 12.78
N ASP A 220 -6.52 -12.51 12.33
CA ASP A 220 -6.40 -12.94 10.93
C ASP A 220 -7.37 -14.11 10.70
N ALA A 221 -8.51 -13.80 10.09
CA ALA A 221 -9.58 -14.76 9.85
C ALA A 221 -9.26 -15.74 8.70
N THR A 222 -8.16 -15.55 7.98
CA THR A 222 -7.68 -16.50 6.96
C THR A 222 -6.88 -17.65 7.59
N VAL A 223 -6.34 -17.43 8.79
CA VAL A 223 -5.59 -18.43 9.57
C VAL A 223 -6.45 -18.97 10.71
N HIS A 224 -7.12 -18.09 11.46
CA HIS A 224 -7.90 -18.43 12.65
C HIS A 224 -9.38 -18.62 12.31
N THR A 225 -9.61 -19.66 11.51
CA THR A 225 -10.92 -19.95 10.93
C THR A 225 -11.94 -20.43 11.95
N THR A 226 -11.52 -20.99 13.10
CA THR A 226 -12.46 -21.51 14.10
C THR A 226 -13.29 -20.37 14.68
N VAL A 227 -12.61 -19.35 15.19
CA VAL A 227 -13.26 -18.16 15.75
C VAL A 227 -13.98 -17.39 14.63
N ALA A 228 -13.36 -17.23 13.45
CA ALA A 228 -14.00 -16.54 12.33
C ALA A 228 -15.35 -17.18 11.92
N ASN A 229 -15.39 -18.52 11.83
CA ASN A 229 -16.62 -19.25 11.51
C ASN A 229 -17.65 -19.15 12.65
N GLN A 230 -17.21 -19.25 13.91
CA GLN A 230 -18.06 -19.13 15.08
C GLN A 230 -18.83 -17.80 15.12
N PHE A 231 -18.18 -16.72 14.65
CA PHE A 231 -18.77 -15.39 14.58
C PHE A 231 -19.36 -15.04 13.21
N GLY A 232 -19.42 -16.00 12.27
CA GLY A 232 -20.05 -15.83 10.97
C GLY A 232 -19.38 -14.80 10.06
N ILE A 233 -18.05 -14.65 10.14
CA ILE A 233 -17.30 -13.68 9.33
C ILE A 233 -17.31 -14.12 7.85
N ARG A 234 -17.89 -13.28 6.99
CA ARG A 234 -18.05 -13.56 5.55
C ARG A 234 -17.32 -12.57 4.64
N GLY A 235 -16.77 -11.50 5.19
CA GLY A 235 -16.09 -10.44 4.45
C GLY A 235 -15.13 -9.66 5.35
N PHE A 236 -14.23 -8.90 4.72
CA PHE A 236 -13.18 -8.18 5.43
C PHE A 236 -13.12 -6.69 5.02
N PRO A 237 -12.78 -5.80 5.96
CA PRO A 237 -12.72 -6.05 7.41
C PRO A 237 -14.14 -6.26 7.98
N SER A 238 -14.27 -7.10 9.01
CA SER A 238 -15.48 -7.19 9.83
C SER A 238 -15.12 -6.81 11.25
N ILE A 239 -15.89 -5.93 11.89
CA ILE A 239 -15.61 -5.50 13.27
C ILE A 239 -16.75 -5.97 14.17
N LYS A 240 -16.41 -6.59 15.30
CA LYS A 240 -17.38 -6.99 16.32
C LYS A 240 -17.10 -6.34 17.65
N PHE A 241 -18.17 -5.96 18.33
CA PHE A 241 -18.15 -5.44 19.68
C PHE A 241 -18.58 -6.51 20.68
N PHE A 242 -17.88 -6.52 21.83
CA PHE A 242 -18.18 -7.41 22.94
C PHE A 242 -18.33 -6.58 24.24
N GLY A 243 -19.53 -6.63 24.81
CA GLY A 243 -19.91 -5.90 26.03
C GLY A 243 -19.14 -6.34 27.29
N ALA A 244 -19.20 -5.53 28.35
CA ALA A 244 -18.53 -5.83 29.63
C ALA A 244 -19.14 -7.06 30.33
N GLY A 245 -18.32 -7.76 31.13
CA GLY A 245 -18.71 -9.02 31.79
C GLY A 245 -18.48 -10.28 30.94
N GLU A 246 -18.85 -11.46 31.47
CA GLU A 246 -18.74 -12.72 30.74
C GLU A 246 -19.64 -12.69 29.49
N LYS A 247 -19.05 -12.98 28.32
CA LYS A 247 -19.73 -12.91 27.03
C LYS A 247 -19.96 -14.30 26.46
N ARG A 248 -21.09 -14.49 25.78
CA ARG A 248 -21.29 -15.59 24.84
C ARG A 248 -21.14 -15.09 23.41
N VAL A 249 -20.97 -16.02 22.49
CA VAL A 249 -20.89 -15.73 21.05
C VAL A 249 -22.08 -14.90 20.56
N ALA A 250 -23.29 -15.22 21.03
CA ALA A 250 -24.52 -14.53 20.65
C ALA A 250 -24.62 -13.10 21.18
N ASP A 251 -23.79 -12.72 22.16
CA ASP A 251 -23.79 -11.38 22.74
C ASP A 251 -22.86 -10.41 21.96
N ALA A 252 -22.15 -10.91 20.94
CA ALA A 252 -21.32 -10.10 20.06
C ALA A 252 -22.18 -9.32 19.07
N ALA A 253 -22.05 -7.99 19.07
CA ALA A 253 -22.75 -7.13 18.14
C ALA A 253 -21.86 -6.83 16.93
N ASP A 254 -22.44 -6.88 15.73
CA ASP A 254 -21.79 -6.36 14.53
C ASP A 254 -21.65 -4.84 14.65
N TYR A 255 -20.49 -4.35 14.25
CA TYR A 255 -20.26 -2.92 14.11
C TYR A 255 -20.51 -2.54 12.64
N ASP A 256 -21.67 -1.95 12.38
CA ASP A 256 -22.14 -1.62 11.02
C ASP A 256 -21.75 -0.19 10.58
N GLY A 257 -20.73 0.43 11.19
CA GLY A 257 -20.40 1.84 10.98
C GLY A 257 -20.06 2.21 9.53
N GLY A 258 -20.67 3.30 9.03
CA GLY A 258 -20.60 3.80 7.65
C GLY A 258 -19.18 4.11 7.13
N GLU A 259 -19.07 4.11 5.80
CA GLU A 259 -17.87 3.91 4.95
C GLU A 259 -16.64 4.81 5.19
N ASP A 260 -16.65 5.70 6.18
CA ASP A 260 -15.54 6.56 6.54
C ASP A 260 -14.96 6.17 7.90
N GLY A 261 -13.78 5.55 7.90
CA GLY A 261 -13.02 5.10 9.08
C GLY A 261 -12.62 6.19 10.09
N CYS A 262 -13.11 7.43 9.93
CA CYS A 262 -12.89 8.55 10.84
C CYS A 262 -13.81 8.52 12.08
N CYS A 263 -14.85 7.67 12.11
CA CYS A 263 -15.91 7.75 13.12
C CYS A 263 -16.13 6.51 14.01
N VAL A 264 -15.17 5.57 14.09
CA VAL A 264 -15.29 4.42 15.03
C VAL A 264 -15.33 4.89 16.48
N VAL A 265 -14.56 5.91 16.82
CA VAL A 265 -14.45 6.43 18.19
C VAL A 265 -15.60 7.37 18.55
N LEU A 266 -16.01 8.26 17.63
CA LEU A 266 -17.00 9.30 17.89
C LEU A 266 -18.44 8.77 17.90
N ALA A 267 -18.81 7.88 16.97
CA ALA A 267 -20.15 7.29 16.94
C ALA A 267 -20.40 6.37 18.15
N PHE A 268 -19.36 5.66 18.62
CA PHE A 268 -19.48 4.74 19.76
C PHE A 268 -19.59 5.48 21.10
N LEU A 269 -18.88 6.62 21.25
CA LEU A 269 -19.05 7.51 22.40
C LEU A 269 -20.45 8.14 22.44
N LEU A 270 -21.04 8.48 21.28
CA LEU A 270 -22.36 9.11 21.21
C LEU A 270 -23.53 8.14 21.39
N LEU A 271 -23.43 6.90 20.93
CA LEU A 271 -24.52 5.92 21.05
C LEU A 271 -24.62 5.27 22.44
N PHE A 272 -23.55 5.28 23.23
CA PHE A 272 -23.48 4.50 24.48
C PHE A 272 -22.94 5.24 25.72
N THR A 273 -22.75 6.57 25.67
CA THR A 273 -22.81 7.34 26.92
C THR A 273 -24.23 7.25 27.47
N PRO A 274 -24.45 6.71 28.69
CA PRO A 274 -25.77 6.82 29.30
C PRO A 274 -26.08 8.31 29.44
N HIS A 275 -27.20 8.75 28.85
CA HIS A 275 -27.80 10.02 29.25
C HIS A 275 -27.97 9.97 30.77
N ARG A 276 -27.10 10.67 31.50
CA ARG A 276 -27.43 11.04 32.87
C ARG A 276 -28.72 11.85 32.77
N LYS A 277 -29.78 11.32 33.40
CA LYS A 277 -30.98 12.09 33.73
C LYS A 277 -30.59 13.34 34.53
#